data_AF-A0A286RH96-F1
#
_entry.id   AF-A0A286RH96-F1
#
_cell.length_a   1.000
_cell.length_b   1.000
_cell.length_c   1.000
_cell.angle_alpha   90.00
_cell.angle_beta   90.00
_cell.angle_gamma   90.00
#
_symmetry.space_group_name_H-M   'P 1'
#
loop_
_entity.id
_entity.type
_entity.pdbx_description
1 polymer ?
#
loop_
_entity_poly.entity_id
_entity_poly.type
_entity_poly.pdbx_seq_one_letter_code
_entity_poly.pdbx_strand_id
1 'polypeptide(L)' 'MAKTWKSIHKALRDCILSCGKSYSQIARETGISRPALYRLLAGGGLSLKHTETLMRYFRLVIVSEAFDELKQERG' A
#
# COMPACT_ATOMS: atom_id res chain seq x y z
N MET A 1 12.72 -6.46 -17.67
CA MET A 1 12.96 -5.84 -16.35
C MET A 1 12.43 -6.79 -15.29
N ALA A 2 13.27 -7.29 -14.37
CA ALA A 2 12.80 -8.19 -13.32
C ALA A 2 11.80 -7.46 -12.41
N LYS A 3 10.60 -8.04 -12.20
CA LYS A 3 9.63 -7.57 -11.19
C LYS A 3 10.28 -7.78 -9.82
N THR A 4 11.00 -6.78 -9.31
CA THR A 4 11.55 -6.83 -7.96
C THR A 4 10.41 -6.65 -6.99
N TRP A 5 10.07 -7.69 -6.23
CA TRP A 5 9.07 -7.63 -5.16
C TRP A 5 9.38 -6.44 -4.22
N LYS A 6 8.49 -5.46 -4.19
CA LYS A 6 8.54 -4.35 -3.22
C LYS A 6 7.86 -4.82 -1.94
N SER A 7 8.46 -4.54 -0.78
CA SER A 7 7.76 -4.75 0.50
C SER A 7 6.45 -3.96 0.53
N ILE A 8 5.45 -4.46 1.26
CA ILE A 8 4.14 -3.80 1.40
C ILE A 8 4.30 -2.34 1.84
N HIS A 9 5.21 -2.08 2.77
CA HIS A 9 5.49 -0.71 3.23
C HIS A 9 6.03 0.19 2.12
N LYS A 10 6.88 -0.33 1.23
CA LYS A 10 7.37 0.43 0.07
C LYS A 10 6.25 0.72 -0.92
N ALA A 11 5.43 -0.28 -1.24
CA ALA A 11 4.27 -0.10 -2.12
C ALA A 11 3.29 0.95 -1.56
N LEU A 12 2.98 0.88 -0.27
CA LEU A 12 2.12 1.86 0.41
C LEU A 12 2.73 3.27 0.41
N ARG A 13 4.03 3.39 0.67
CA ARG A 13 4.73 4.68 0.59
C ARG A 13 4.63 5.26 -0.82
N ASP A 14 4.90 4.46 -1.84
CA ASP A 14 4.83 4.90 -3.24
C ASP A 14 3.41 5.38 -3.59
N CYS A 15 2.37 4.67 -3.14
CA CYS A 15 0.97 5.10 -3.32
C CYS A 15 0.65 6.42 -2.61
N ILE A 16 1.09 6.59 -1.35
CA ILE A 16 0.86 7.83 -0.59
C ILE A 16 1.54 9.02 -1.27
N LEU A 17 2.75 8.84 -1.82
CA LEU A 17 3.50 9.90 -2.46
C LEU A 17 2.98 10.25 -3.87
N SER A 18 2.40 9.28 -4.59
CA SER A 18 1.95 9.47 -5.98
C SER A 18 0.46 9.81 -6.12
N CYS A 19 -0.36 9.66 -5.08
CA CYS A 19 -1.82 9.85 -5.19
C CYS A 19 -2.28 11.30 -5.28
N GLY A 20 -1.37 12.28 -5.17
CA GLY A 20 -1.69 13.71 -5.28
C GLY A 20 -2.52 14.28 -4.12
N LYS A 21 -2.79 13.50 -3.06
CA LYS A 21 -3.54 13.96 -1.89
C LYS A 21 -2.61 14.41 -0.77
N SER A 22 -3.02 15.45 -0.05
CA SER A 22 -2.34 15.84 1.19
C SER A 22 -2.50 14.75 2.26
N TYR A 23 -1.53 14.65 3.17
CA TYR A 23 -1.61 13.68 4.27
C TYR A 23 -2.81 13.93 5.20
N SER A 24 -3.29 15.18 5.29
CA SER A 24 -4.52 15.50 6.02
C SER A 24 -5.76 14.91 5.35
N GLN A 25 -5.84 14.91 4.02
CA GLN A 25 -6.93 14.27 3.28
C GLN A 25 -6.88 12.75 3.46
N ILE A 26 -5.70 12.14 3.32
CA ILE A 26 -5.53 10.70 3.52
C ILE A 26 -5.92 10.31 4.94
N ALA A 27 -5.48 11.07 5.95
CA ALA A 27 -5.83 10.83 7.34
C ALA A 27 -7.34 10.89 7.59
N ARG A 28 -8.01 11.88 7.00
CA ARG A 28 -9.47 12.02 7.10
C ARG A 28 -10.22 10.87 6.42
N GLU A 29 -9.76 10.46 5.24
CA GLU A 29 -10.44 9.44 4.43
C GLU A 29 -10.19 8.01 4.94
N THR A 30 -9.05 7.77 5.58
CA THR A 30 -8.65 6.45 6.09
C THR A 30 -8.88 6.28 7.59
N GLY A 31 -9.08 7.38 8.33
CA GLY A 31 -9.11 7.39 9.79
C GLY A 31 -7.74 7.18 10.45
N ILE A 32 -6.65 7.09 9.67
CA ILE A 32 -5.29 6.92 10.19
C ILE A 32 -4.71 8.28 10.53
N SER A 33 -4.14 8.42 11.73
CA SER A 33 -3.58 9.70 12.18
C SER A 33 -2.39 10.14 11.32
N ARG A 34 -2.23 11.46 11.14
CA ARG A 34 -1.07 12.03 10.43
C ARG A 34 0.28 11.53 10.98
N PRO A 35 0.50 11.42 12.31
CA PRO A 35 1.73 10.85 12.85
C PRO A 35 2.00 9.41 12.41
N ALA A 36 0.96 8.58 12.27
CA ALA A 36 1.12 7.22 11.76
C ALA A 36 1.54 7.20 10.29
N LEU A 37 0.94 8.07 9.46
CA LEU A 37 1.37 8.26 8.07
C LEU A 37 2.82 8.71 7.98
N TYR A 38 3.23 9.71 8.77
CA TYR A 38 4.63 10.16 8.80
C TYR A 38 5.59 9.07 9.25
N ARG A 39 5.20 8.23 10.23
CA ARG A 39 6.03 7.10 10.68
C ARG A 39 6.29 6.13 9.53
N LEU A 40 5.27 5.79 8.74
CA LEU A 40 5.43 4.96 7.54
C LEU A 40 6.39 5.63 6.53
N LEU A 41 6.26 6.94 6.31
CA LEU A 41 7.14 7.73 5.43
C LEU A 41 8.58 7.90 5.97
N ALA A 42 8.79 7.74 7.28
CA ALA A 42 10.12 7.71 7.89
C ALA A 42 10.75 6.31 7.90
N GLY A 43 9.99 5.27 7.52
CA GLY A 43 10.46 3.88 7.45
C GLY A 43 10.08 3.05 8.67
N GLY A 44 9.33 3.62 9.59
CA GLY A 44 8.72 2.88 10.69
C GLY A 44 7.55 2.02 10.22
N GLY A 45 7.24 0.99 11.01
CA GLY A 45 6.11 0.10 10.74
C GLY A 45 4.74 0.73 11.07
N LEU A 46 3.71 0.09 10.53
CA LEU A 46 2.32 0.27 10.91
C LEU A 46 1.79 -0.99 11.58
N SER A 47 0.72 -0.84 12.37
CA SER A 47 -0.06 -2.01 12.80
C SER A 47 -0.71 -2.68 11.59
N LEU A 48 -0.96 -4.00 11.68
CA LEU A 48 -1.63 -4.76 10.62
C LEU A 48 -2.95 -4.10 10.19
N LYS A 49 -3.76 -3.66 11.16
CA LYS A 49 -5.02 -2.95 10.90
C LYS A 49 -4.83 -1.72 10.01
N HIS A 50 -3.86 -0.87 10.30
CA HIS A 50 -3.60 0.34 9.49
C HIS A 50 -3.05 -0.02 8.11
N THR A 51 -2.19 -1.04 8.03
CA THR A 51 -1.70 -1.57 6.76
C THR A 51 -2.85 -2.03 5.87
N GLU A 52 -3.76 -2.85 6.40
CA GLU A 52 -4.95 -3.33 5.67
C GLU A 52 -5.87 -2.18 5.24
N THR A 53 -6.11 -1.21 6.13
CA THR A 53 -6.90 -0.02 5.79
C THR A 53 -6.30 0.73 4.60
N LEU A 54 -4.99 0.96 4.59
CA LEU A 54 -4.33 1.63 3.46
C LEU A 54 -4.33 0.77 2.20
N MET A 55 -4.16 -0.55 2.31
CA MET A 55 -4.25 -1.45 1.17
C MET A 55 -5.63 -1.38 0.51
N ARG A 56 -6.72 -1.41 1.30
CA ARG A 56 -8.09 -1.25 0.78
C ARG A 56 -8.29 0.12 0.14
N TYR A 57 -7.83 1.18 0.81
CA TYR A 57 -7.94 2.55 0.31
C TYR A 57 -7.24 2.74 -1.05
N PHE A 58 -6.03 2.20 -1.20
CA PHE A 58 -5.27 2.26 -2.45
C PHE A 58 -5.57 1.10 -3.42
N ARG A 59 -6.52 0.22 -3.09
CA ARG A 59 -6.87 -0.97 -3.87
C ARG A 59 -5.66 -1.86 -4.21
N LEU A 60 -4.74 -1.99 -3.25
CA LEU A 60 -3.59 -2.88 -3.36
C LEU A 60 -3.99 -4.31 -3.01
N VAL A 61 -3.56 -5.25 -3.84
CA VAL A 61 -3.71 -6.69 -3.63
C VAL A 61 -2.33 -7.34 -3.64
N ILE A 62 -2.15 -8.33 -2.76
CA ILE A 62 -0.96 -9.17 -2.77
C ILE A 62 -1.24 -10.32 -3.71
N VAL A 63 -0.46 -10.41 -4.79
CA VAL A 63 -0.48 -11.54 -5.72
C VAL A 63 0.78 -12.37 -5.53
N SER A 64 0.62 -13.69 -5.46
CA SER A 64 1.72 -14.62 -5.63
C SER A 64 1.98 -14.79 -7.12
N GLU A 65 3.24 -14.96 -7.54
CA GLU A 65 3.57 -15.24 -8.95
C GLU A 65 2.83 -16.47 -9.47
N ALA A 66 2.67 -17.51 -8.64
CA ALA A 66 1.89 -18.71 -8.97
C ALA A 66 0.39 -18.44 -9.25
N PHE A 67 -0.15 -17.32 -8.75
CA PHE A 67 -1.55 -16.94 -9.01
C PHE A 67 -1.70 -16.17 -10.34
N ASP A 68 -0.65 -15.49 -10.81
CA ASP A 68 -0.66 -14.72 -12.06
C ASP A 68 -0.64 -15.67 -13.28
N GLU A 69 0.09 -16.79 -13.19
CA GLU A 69 0.18 -17.85 -14.21
C GLU A 69 -1.18 -18.53 -14.46
N LEU A 70 -1.90 -18.91 -13.39
CA LEU A 70 -3.21 -19.55 -13.47
C LEU A 70 -4.30 -18.67 -14.12
N LYS A 71 -4.13 -17.35 -14.11
CA LYS A 71 -5.07 -16.41 -14.73
C LYS A 71 -4.82 -16.26 -16.24
N GLN A 72 -3.58 -16.43 -16.70
CA GLN A 72 -3.25 -16.38 -18.13
C GLN A 72 -3.73 -17.62 -18.89
N GLU A 73 -3.80 -18.79 -18.25
CA GLU A 73 -4.24 -20.04 -18.89
C GLU A 73 -5.77 -20.15 -19.05
N ARG A 74 -6.55 -19.24 -18.46
CA ARG A 74 -8.02 -19.24 -18.48
C ARG A 74 -8.65 -18.09 -19.28
N GLY A 75 -7.86 -17.35 -20.04
CA GLY A 75 -8.31 -16.32 -21.00
C GLY A 75 -8.09 -16.77 -22.43
#